data_AF-X1S7F1-F1
#
_entry.id   AF-X1S7F1-F1
#
_cell.length_a   1.000
_cell.length_b   1.000
_cell.length_c   1.000
_cell.angle_alpha   90.00
_cell.angle_beta   90.00
_cell.angle_gamma   90.00
#
_symmetry.space_group_name_H-M   'P 1'
#
loop_
_entity.id
_entity.type
_entity.pdbx_description
1 polymer ?
#
loop_
_entity_poly.entity_id
_entity_poly.type
_entity_poly.pdbx_seq_one_letter_code
_entity_poly.pdbx_strand_id
1 'polypeptide(L)'
;MSNKKQKILFFITEDWYFYSHRLKLACSAREAGYKVYIATRLSKYEKEIKDRGLHVIPLKHLKRRRKNPFLELISIIEIINIYIRIKPSIVHHVALKPILYGSIAARITKVPIIINAFAG
;
A
#
# COMPACT_ATOMS: atom_id res chain seq x y z
N MET A 1 12.93 23.60 11.41
CA MET A 1 11.98 23.04 10.41
C MET A 1 11.40 21.76 10.96
N SER A 2 10.07 21.65 11.03
CA SER A 2 9.39 20.47 11.59
C SER A 2 9.79 19.21 10.81
N ASN A 3 10.54 18.31 11.45
CA ASN A 3 11.05 17.07 10.85
C ASN A 3 9.91 16.04 10.73
N LYS A 4 8.91 16.37 9.90
CA LYS A 4 7.75 15.51 9.69
C LYS A 4 8.20 14.30 8.87
N LYS A 5 8.34 13.15 9.53
CA LYS A 5 8.69 11.87 8.88
C LYS A 5 7.86 11.68 7.61
N GLN A 6 8.54 11.59 6.47
CA GLN A 6 7.92 11.31 5.19
C GLN A 6 7.22 9.95 5.23
N LYS A 7 6.10 9.82 4.52
CA LYS A 7 5.22 8.64 4.60
C LYS A 7 5.34 7.83 3.32
N ILE A 8 5.63 6.54 3.47
CA ILE A 8 5.65 5.59 2.38
C ILE A 8 4.47 4.64 2.53
N LEU A 9 3.71 4.43 1.46
CA LEU A 9 2.64 3.46 1.41
C LEU A 9 2.98 2.34 0.43
N PHE A 10 3.14 1.13 0.93
CA PHE A 10 3.14 -0.08 0.11
C PHE A 10 1.70 -0.52 -0.12
N PHE A 11 1.31 -0.63 -1.38
CA PHE A 11 0.00 -1.15 -1.77
C PHE A 11 0.19 -2.50 -2.48
N ILE A 12 -0.17 -3.57 -1.77
CA ILE A 12 0.06 -4.95 -2.20
C ILE A 12 -1.22 -5.76 -1.99
N THR A 13 -1.53 -6.66 -2.90
CA THR A 13 -2.76 -7.46 -2.84
C THR A 13 -2.88 -8.32 -1.58
N GLU A 14 -1.79 -8.96 -1.15
CA GLU A 14 -1.81 -9.99 -0.10
C GLU A 14 -0.64 -9.82 0.89
N ASP A 15 -0.94 -9.98 2.19
CA ASP A 15 0.04 -9.83 3.28
C ASP A 15 1.17 -10.86 3.24
N TRP A 16 0.90 -12.11 2.86
CA TRP A 16 1.92 -13.16 2.73
C TRP A 16 2.95 -12.85 1.65
N TYR A 17 2.51 -12.21 0.56
CA TYR A 17 3.38 -11.81 -0.53
C TYR A 17 4.25 -10.63 -0.11
N PHE A 18 3.65 -9.66 0.58
CA PHE A 18 4.41 -8.57 1.22
C PHE A 18 5.46 -9.12 2.19
N TYR A 19 5.06 -10.03 3.08
CA TYR A 19 5.93 -10.59 4.12
C TYR A 19 7.16 -11.28 3.53
N SER A 20 6.97 -12.07 2.48
CA SER A 20 8.04 -12.82 1.83
C SER A 20 8.97 -11.97 0.96
N HIS A 21 8.44 -10.99 0.20
CA HIS A 21 9.22 -10.30 -0.85
C HIS A 21 9.56 -8.84 -0.52
N ARG A 22 8.76 -8.16 0.29
CA ARG A 22 8.84 -6.70 0.48
C ARG A 22 9.05 -6.26 1.92
N LEU A 23 8.98 -7.18 2.87
CA LEU A 23 9.18 -6.89 4.29
C LEU A 23 10.55 -6.25 4.57
N LYS A 24 11.64 -6.82 4.02
CA LYS A 24 13.00 -6.30 4.19
C LYS A 24 13.09 -4.83 3.75
N LEU A 25 12.55 -4.53 2.56
CA LEU A 25 12.53 -3.17 2.02
C LEU A 25 11.71 -2.21 2.91
N ALA A 26 10.55 -2.63 3.40
CA ALA A 26 9.73 -1.82 4.29
C ALA A 26 10.43 -1.55 5.65
N CYS A 27 11.14 -2.54 6.20
CA CYS A 27 11.92 -2.38 7.42
C CYS A 27 13.10 -1.42 7.22
N SER A 28 13.85 -1.54 6.12
CA SER A 28 14.95 -0.62 5.81
C SER A 28 14.44 0.81 5.58
N ALA A 29 13.29 0.99 4.93
CA ALA A 29 12.67 2.31 4.79
C ALA A 29 12.27 2.90 6.15
N ARG A 30 11.71 2.09 7.05
CA ARG A 30 11.42 2.53 8.43
C ARG A 30 12.69 2.93 9.18
N GLU A 31 13.77 2.16 9.07
CA GLU A 31 15.08 2.44 9.68
C GLU A 31 15.70 3.71 9.13
N ALA A 32 15.50 4.01 7.85
CA ALA A 32 15.87 5.28 7.22
C ALA A 32 15.00 6.48 7.68
N GLY A 33 14.09 6.28 8.64
CA GLY A 33 13.30 7.35 9.26
C GLY A 33 11.93 7.60 8.63
N TYR A 34 11.51 6.82 7.63
CA TYR A 34 10.18 6.94 7.03
C TYR A 34 9.09 6.35 7.94
N LYS A 35 7.88 6.91 7.84
CA LYS A 35 6.68 6.30 8.41
C LYS A 35 6.04 5.38 7.37
N VAL A 36 6.14 4.08 7.59
CA VAL A 36 5.78 3.07 6.58
C VAL A 36 4.39 2.50 6.86
N TYR A 37 3.55 2.53 5.82
CA TYR A 37 2.19 2.00 5.81
C TYR A 37 2.08 0.88 4.78
N ILE A 38 1.31 -0.17 5.11
CA ILE A 38 1.08 -1.33 4.27
C ILE A 38 -0.43 -1.48 4.05
N ALA A 39 -0.93 -1.10 2.87
CA ALA A 39 -2.30 -1.39 2.45
C ALA A 39 -2.33 -2.77 1.79
N THR A 40 -2.95 -3.74 2.47
CA THR A 40 -3.02 -5.12 1.97
C THR A 40 -4.21 -5.90 2.50
N ARG A 41 -4.59 -6.97 1.80
CA ARG A 41 -5.56 -7.93 2.34
C ARG A 41 -4.87 -8.80 3.38
N LEU A 42 -5.49 -8.91 4.55
CA LEU A 42 -4.99 -9.73 5.64
C LEU A 42 -5.33 -11.20 5.44
N SER A 43 -4.36 -12.06 5.74
CA SER A 43 -4.53 -13.50 5.87
C SER A 43 -4.01 -13.99 7.22
N LYS A 44 -2.73 -13.77 7.53
CA LYS A 44 -2.11 -14.28 8.77
C LYS A 44 -0.97 -13.43 9.33
N TYR A 45 -0.40 -12.51 8.55
CA TYR A 45 0.85 -11.84 8.93
C TYR A 45 0.66 -10.46 9.58
N GLU A 46 -0.58 -10.10 9.96
CA GLU A 46 -0.88 -8.78 10.51
C GLU A 46 -0.02 -8.46 11.74
N LYS A 47 0.03 -9.41 12.69
CA LYS A 47 0.74 -9.23 13.96
C LYS A 47 2.24 -9.07 13.71
N GLU A 48 2.82 -9.96 12.92
CA GLU A 48 4.25 -9.97 12.61
C GLU A 48 4.68 -8.70 11.86
N ILE A 49 3.82 -8.14 11.02
CA ILE A 49 4.10 -6.87 10.34
C ILE A 49 4.03 -5.71 11.34
N LYS A 50 3.03 -5.69 12.22
CA LYS A 50 2.89 -4.64 13.26
C LYS A 50 4.01 -4.68 14.30
N ASP A 51 4.45 -5.85 14.71
CA ASP A 51 5.55 -6.04 15.68
C ASP A 51 6.87 -5.46 15.16
N ARG A 52 7.00 -5.29 13.84
CA ARG A 52 8.12 -4.60 13.19
C ARG A 52 7.90 -3.08 13.08
N GLY A 53 6.94 -2.50 13.79
CA GLY A 53 6.67 -1.06 13.77
C GLY A 53 6.15 -0.53 12.44
N LEU A 54 5.58 -1.40 11.60
CA LEU A 54 4.95 -1.03 10.34
C LEU A 54 3.42 -0.84 10.54
N HIS A 55 2.84 0.14 9.87
CA HIS A 55 1.42 0.43 10.00
C HIS A 55 0.59 -0.36 8.98
N VAL A 56 -0.15 -1.36 9.44
CA VAL A 56 -0.99 -2.19 8.57
C VAL A 56 -2.37 -1.56 8.37
N ILE A 57 -2.82 -1.52 7.12
CA ILE A 57 -4.14 -1.06 6.70
C ILE A 57 -4.84 -2.21 5.97
N PRO A 58 -5.80 -2.87 6.63
CA PRO A 58 -6.53 -3.98 6.03
C PRO A 58 -7.40 -3.50 4.87
N LEU A 59 -7.25 -4.13 3.71
CA LEU A 59 -8.13 -3.93 2.56
C LEU A 59 -9.32 -4.85 2.63
N LYS A 60 -10.52 -4.29 2.45
CA LYS A 60 -11.79 -5.02 2.53
C LYS A 60 -12.31 -5.42 1.16
N HIS A 61 -12.07 -4.61 0.13
CA HIS A 61 -12.76 -4.77 -1.16
C HIS A 61 -11.88 -5.35 -2.26
N LEU A 62 -10.55 -5.21 -2.15
CA LEU A 62 -9.63 -5.73 -3.15
C LEU A 62 -9.55 -7.27 -3.12
N LYS A 63 -9.76 -7.90 -4.29
CA LYS A 63 -9.55 -9.34 -4.49
C LYS A 63 -8.69 -9.62 -5.72
N ARG A 64 -7.75 -10.57 -5.62
CA ARG A 64 -6.82 -10.97 -6.70
C ARG A 64 -7.55 -11.45 -7.96
N ARG A 65 -8.54 -12.35 -7.82
CA ARG A 65 -9.40 -12.82 -8.93
C ARG A 65 -10.81 -12.30 -8.72
N ARG A 66 -11.10 -11.13 -9.27
CA ARG A 66 -12.45 -10.55 -9.33
C ARG A 66 -12.60 -9.87 -10.68
N LYS A 67 -13.77 -10.08 -11.32
CA LYS A 67 -14.12 -9.63 -12.68
C LYS A 67 -15.32 -8.67 -12.71
N ASN A 68 -15.91 -8.33 -11.56
CA ASN A 68 -17.07 -7.45 -11.51
C ASN A 68 -16.63 -5.96 -11.47
N PRO A 69 -16.90 -5.15 -12.51
CA PRO A 69 -16.40 -3.79 -12.62
C PRO A 69 -16.93 -2.84 -11.53
N PHE A 70 -18.18 -3.00 -11.09
CA PHE A 70 -18.75 -2.17 -10.02
C PHE A 70 -18.01 -2.36 -8.69
N LEU A 71 -17.63 -3.59 -8.38
CA LEU A 71 -16.87 -3.90 -7.17
C LEU A 71 -15.39 -3.47 -7.26
N GLU A 72 -14.84 -3.36 -8.47
CA GLU A 72 -13.51 -2.77 -8.66
C GLU A 72 -13.55 -1.25 -8.38
N LEU A 73 -14.64 -0.56 -8.75
CA LEU A 73 -14.80 0.87 -8.42
C LEU A 73 -14.80 1.10 -6.90
N ILE A 74 -15.47 0.25 -6.13
CA ILE A 74 -15.42 0.31 -4.65
C ILE A 74 -13.98 0.13 -4.14
N SER A 75 -13.20 -0.75 -4.77
CA SER A 75 -11.78 -0.94 -4.42
C SER A 75 -10.97 0.32 -4.73
N ILE A 76 -11.21 0.99 -5.86
CA ILE A 76 -10.55 2.27 -6.19
C ILE A 76 -10.90 3.35 -5.17
N ILE A 77 -12.18 3.48 -4.79
CA ILE A 77 -12.64 4.44 -3.78
C ILE A 77 -12.00 4.16 -2.42
N GLU A 78 -11.89 2.90 -2.01
CA GLU A 78 -11.18 2.48 -0.79
C GLU A 78 -9.73 3.00 -0.80
N ILE A 79 -9.01 2.81 -1.92
CA ILE A 79 -7.61 3.26 -2.05
C ILE A 79 -7.51 4.79 -2.06
N ILE A 80 -8.41 5.50 -2.74
CA ILE A 80 -8.46 6.97 -2.73
C ILE A 80 -8.60 7.48 -1.28
N ASN A 81 -9.52 6.91 -0.51
CA ASN A 81 -9.75 7.30 0.88
C ASN A 81 -8.52 7.05 1.76
N ILE A 82 -7.81 5.93 1.54
CA ILE A 82 -6.55 5.62 2.21
C ILE A 82 -5.51 6.70 1.88
N TYR A 83 -5.40 7.12 0.61
CA TYR A 83 -4.40 8.10 0.18
C TYR A 83 -4.70 9.49 0.73
N ILE A 84 -5.97 9.90 0.77
CA ILE A 84 -6.43 11.15 1.39
C ILE A 84 -6.10 11.17 2.89
N ARG A 85 -6.33 10.06 3.60
CA ARG A 85 -6.10 9.96 5.05
C ARG A 85 -4.62 9.94 5.40
N ILE A 86 -3.82 9.17 4.66
CA ILE A 86 -2.40 9.00 4.96
C ILE A 86 -1.60 10.19 4.43
N LYS A 87 -1.94 10.70 3.24
CA LYS A 87 -1.13 11.66 2.47
C LYS A 87 0.31 11.15 2.28
N PRO A 88 0.50 10.00 1.60
CA PRO A 88 1.84 9.46 1.38
C PRO A 88 2.64 10.39 0.46
N SER A 89 3.93 10.51 0.71
CA SER A 89 4.87 11.17 -0.21
C SER A 89 5.38 10.19 -1.27
N ILE A 90 5.39 8.89 -0.96
CA ILE A 90 5.79 7.83 -1.89
C ILE A 90 4.77 6.70 -1.80
N VAL A 91 4.32 6.21 -2.95
CA VAL A 91 3.52 4.98 -3.05
C VAL A 91 4.27 3.93 -3.84
N HIS A 92 4.25 2.70 -3.36
CA HIS A 92 4.84 1.54 -4.04
C HIS A 92 3.75 0.51 -4.29
N HIS A 93 3.32 0.40 -5.54
CA HIS A 93 2.30 -0.55 -5.96
C HIS A 93 2.94 -1.84 -6.45
N VAL A 94 2.43 -2.99 -6.00
CA VAL A 94 2.94 -4.30 -6.42
C VAL A 94 1.80 -5.15 -6.98
N ALA A 95 2.02 -5.68 -8.19
CA ALA A 95 1.04 -6.40 -9.02
C ALA A 95 0.04 -5.51 -9.79
N LEU A 96 -0.59 -6.09 -10.80
CA LEU A 96 -1.41 -5.37 -11.79
C LEU A 96 -2.53 -4.53 -11.19
N LYS A 97 -3.34 -5.10 -10.29
CA LYS A 97 -4.48 -4.38 -9.69
C LYS A 97 -4.02 -3.20 -8.82
N PRO A 98 -3.05 -3.38 -7.88
CA PRO A 98 -2.49 -2.24 -7.17
C PRO A 98 -1.85 -1.19 -8.07
N ILE A 99 -1.14 -1.59 -9.13
CA ILE A 99 -0.57 -0.64 -10.09
C ILE A 99 -1.68 0.20 -10.71
N LEU A 100 -2.74 -0.43 -11.22
CA LEU A 100 -3.82 0.27 -11.90
C LEU A 100 -4.61 1.18 -10.93
N TYR A 101 -5.14 0.61 -9.85
CA TYR A 101 -6.02 1.33 -8.92
C TYR A 101 -5.24 2.34 -8.09
N GLY A 102 -4.02 1.98 -7.68
CA GLY A 102 -3.11 2.85 -6.94
C GLY A 102 -2.64 4.02 -7.79
N SER A 103 -2.35 3.83 -9.08
CA SER A 103 -1.95 4.94 -9.97
C SER A 103 -3.11 5.92 -10.21
N ILE A 104 -4.34 5.42 -10.36
CA ILE A 104 -5.54 6.27 -10.44
C ILE A 104 -5.69 7.08 -9.14
N ALA A 105 -5.62 6.42 -7.98
CA ALA A 105 -5.73 7.07 -6.69
C ALA A 105 -4.60 8.09 -6.44
N ALA A 106 -3.36 7.75 -6.79
CA ALA A 106 -2.19 8.61 -6.67
C ALA A 106 -2.36 9.89 -7.50
N ARG A 107 -2.88 9.78 -8.73
CA ARG A 107 -3.11 10.94 -9.60
C ARG A 107 -4.19 11.86 -9.05
N ILE A 108 -5.30 11.30 -8.57
CA ILE A 108 -6.39 12.07 -7.94
C ILE A 108 -5.90 12.80 -6.68
N THR A 109 -5.10 12.13 -5.87
CA THR A 109 -4.62 12.64 -4.57
C THR A 109 -3.28 13.38 -4.65
N LYS A 110 -2.74 13.56 -5.87
CA LYS A 110 -1.48 14.28 -6.16
C LYS A 110 -0.29 13.75 -5.36
N VAL A 111 -0.17 12.42 -5.24
CA VAL A 111 1.02 11.80 -4.64
C VAL A 111 2.23 12.08 -5.53
N PRO A 112 3.34 12.62 -4.99
CA PRO A 112 4.42 13.12 -5.82
C PRO A 112 5.30 12.01 -6.41
N ILE A 113 5.46 10.88 -5.74
CA ILE A 113 6.32 9.77 -6.19
C ILE A 113 5.52 8.48 -6.24
N ILE A 114 5.49 7.86 -7.43
CA ILE A 114 4.76 6.62 -7.71
C ILE A 114 5.76 5.58 -8.22
N ILE A 115 5.87 4.45 -7.53
CA ILE A 115 6.68 3.31 -7.93
C ILE A 115 5.75 2.15 -8.27
N ASN A 116 5.81 1.68 -9.51
CA ASN A 116 5.04 0.54 -9.99
C ASN A 116 5.97 -0.65 -10.19
N ALA A 117 5.81 -1.69 -9.37
CA ALA A 117 6.57 -2.92 -9.50
C ALA A 117 5.65 -4.05 -10.00
N PHE A 118 5.84 -4.44 -11.25
CA PHE A 118 5.22 -5.65 -11.78
C PHE A 118 6.02 -6.85 -11.27
N ALA A 119 5.38 -7.69 -10.47
CA ALA A 119 5.94 -8.97 -10.06
C ALA A 119 5.21 -10.07 -10.84
N GLY A 120 5.99 -10.86 -11.59
CA GLY A 120 5.54 -12.07 -12.29
C GLY A 120 5.33 -13.22 -11.33
#